data_AF-A0A0P6WC82-F1
#
_entry.id   AF-A0A0P6WC82-F1
#
_cell.length_a   1.000
_cell.length_b   1.000
_cell.length_c   1.000
_cell.angle_alpha   90.00
_cell.angle_beta   90.00
_cell.angle_gamma   90.00
#
_symmetry.space_group_name_H-M   'P 1'
#
loop_
_entity.id
_entity.type
_entity.pdbx_description
1 polymer ?
#
loop_
_entity_poly.entity_id
_entity_poly.type
_entity_poly.pdbx_seq_one_letter_code
_entity_poly.pdbx_strand_id
1 'polypeptide(L)'
;MSEGIISSLFTEEKTVIDKAKEQIIDVYLSDDRPWVVGYSGGKDSTVVVQLVFEALKELPPEKLHKKIYVISSDTLVETPLIIQSINQTLRKVQEKALDLGLPIETHKVKPVVEQSFWYNIIGKGYPSPNQQFRWCTDRLKIDPANQFITEKVNSFGEVIMVLGVREDESATRANVIRSHTVEGKVLMRHSTLSNAYVYAPIKTFDLDDVWDYLLNNSSPWGDDNYELHRLYQDSSSGECPLVVDKTVKDTAGSCGNSRFGCWVCTVVNEDKALSGFIQTGHDWMKPLLNFRNWLSSIRDDRTMRMKYRKHGQIYYRDILVEIIDGKEYHHIPKKGSRPKEFVEINDENYIIVERDNLKTYLLENDIDLSTEQGHNILVTYIDEDSNEEKYAQLGLGPFTMRARREILERLLKTQKQLQHPDDPNYELIKEEELKAIRKIWYKNGDWEDHVPHIYKSALGHDLEWEIDDRPLFNNDQISDLELLCDEYKVDIKVIKKLLFVEKDFSGLKVRRGLMEEMSKVLKQDYLNL
;
A
#
# COMPACT_ATOMS: atom_id res chain seq x y z
N MET A 1 31.37 26.38 -63.03
CA MET A 1 30.26 26.56 -62.08
C MET A 1 29.32 25.38 -62.23
N SER A 2 29.49 24.34 -61.42
CA SER A 2 28.51 23.26 -61.24
C SER A 2 28.95 22.39 -60.06
N GLU A 3 29.24 23.01 -58.92
CA GLU A 3 29.29 22.34 -57.63
C GLU A 3 28.08 22.82 -56.83
N GLY A 4 27.34 21.89 -56.23
CA GLY A 4 26.36 22.20 -55.19
C GLY A 4 24.91 22.01 -55.58
N ILE A 5 24.46 20.76 -55.79
CA ILE A 5 23.04 20.37 -55.56
C ILE A 5 22.92 18.96 -54.92
N ILE A 6 23.95 18.09 -54.96
CA ILE A 6 23.82 16.69 -54.48
C ILE A 6 24.58 16.44 -53.17
N SER A 7 24.36 17.27 -52.14
CA SER A 7 24.94 17.04 -50.80
C SER A 7 23.96 17.26 -49.64
N SER A 8 22.68 17.54 -49.91
CA SER A 8 21.72 17.93 -48.87
C SER A 8 20.49 17.03 -48.78
N LEU A 9 20.62 15.73 -49.09
CA LEU A 9 19.48 14.80 -49.14
C LEU A 9 19.62 13.51 -48.32
N PHE A 10 20.62 13.40 -47.43
CA PHE A 10 20.76 12.24 -46.52
C PHE A 10 21.28 12.62 -45.13
N THR A 11 20.66 13.61 -44.48
CA THR A 11 20.57 13.56 -43.01
C THR A 11 19.28 12.81 -42.72
N GLU A 12 19.38 11.48 -42.56
CA GLU A 12 18.31 10.71 -41.91
C GLU A 12 18.06 11.36 -40.55
N GLU A 13 16.91 12.01 -40.38
CA GLU A 13 16.50 12.50 -39.06
C GLU A 13 16.33 11.27 -38.17
N LYS A 14 17.27 11.07 -37.23
CA LYS A 14 17.19 10.00 -36.24
C LYS A 14 15.85 10.07 -35.52
N THR A 15 15.16 8.94 -35.46
CA THR A 15 13.87 8.83 -34.78
C THR A 15 14.03 9.12 -33.29
N VAL A 16 12.93 9.43 -32.59
CA VAL A 16 12.92 9.61 -31.13
C VAL A 16 13.47 8.36 -30.42
N ILE A 17 13.20 7.18 -30.98
CA ILE A 17 13.68 5.87 -30.50
C ILE A 17 15.20 5.75 -30.65
N ASP A 18 15.75 6.08 -31.83
CA ASP A 18 17.20 6.00 -32.06
C ASP A 18 17.97 6.93 -31.12
N LYS A 19 17.45 8.14 -30.93
CA LYS A 19 18.01 9.11 -29.96
C LYS A 19 17.98 8.57 -28.54
N ALA A 20 16.92 7.87 -28.14
CA ALA A 20 16.82 7.26 -26.83
C ALA A 20 17.83 6.11 -26.65
N LYS A 21 18.00 5.23 -27.65
CA LYS A 21 18.99 4.15 -27.62
C LYS A 21 20.43 4.69 -27.53
N GLU A 22 20.76 5.69 -28.34
CA GLU A 22 22.07 6.34 -28.30
C GLU A 22 22.35 6.96 -26.93
N GLN A 23 21.37 7.67 -26.35
CA GLN A 23 21.51 8.24 -25.02
C GLN A 23 21.67 7.15 -23.95
N ILE A 24 20.95 6.02 -24.05
CA ILE A 24 21.11 4.89 -23.13
C ILE A 24 22.55 4.35 -23.21
N ILE A 25 23.10 4.16 -24.40
CA ILE A 25 24.48 3.71 -24.59
C ILE A 25 25.46 4.72 -23.99
N ASP A 26 25.29 6.01 -24.27
CA ASP A 26 26.18 7.07 -23.77
C ASP A 26 26.18 7.12 -22.24
N VAL A 27 25.01 7.09 -21.60
CA VAL A 27 24.90 7.07 -20.14
C VAL A 27 25.48 5.77 -19.58
N TYR A 28 25.25 4.64 -20.25
CA TYR A 28 25.80 3.35 -19.83
C TYR A 28 27.34 3.36 -19.91
N LEU A 29 27.97 3.97 -20.90
CA LEU A 29 29.45 4.00 -20.99
C LEU A 29 30.10 5.12 -20.15
N SER A 30 29.31 6.05 -19.59
CA SER A 30 29.84 7.25 -18.93
C SER A 30 30.48 7.02 -17.55
N ASP A 31 30.16 5.92 -16.87
CA ASP A 31 30.62 5.59 -15.52
C ASP A 31 30.47 4.10 -15.20
N ASP A 32 30.83 3.66 -13.98
CA ASP A 32 30.71 2.27 -13.52
C ASP A 32 29.53 2.01 -12.57
N ARG A 33 28.64 3.00 -12.36
CA ARG A 33 27.56 2.88 -11.37
C ARG A 33 26.53 1.86 -11.85
N PRO A 34 26.12 0.90 -11.01
CA PRO A 34 25.11 -0.07 -11.41
C PRO A 34 23.76 0.62 -11.62
N TRP A 35 22.98 0.05 -12.53
CA TRP A 35 21.65 0.54 -12.84
C TRP A 35 20.59 -0.26 -12.08
N VAL A 36 19.57 0.42 -11.58
CA VAL A 36 18.37 -0.17 -11.00
C VAL A 36 17.19 0.28 -11.86
N VAL A 37 16.71 -0.60 -12.73
CA VAL A 37 15.62 -0.34 -13.67
C VAL A 37 14.30 -0.72 -13.01
N GLY A 38 13.39 0.23 -12.86
CA GLY A 38 12.07 -0.02 -12.30
C GLY A 38 11.10 -0.62 -13.32
N TYR A 39 10.65 -1.86 -13.08
CA TYR A 39 9.70 -2.56 -13.95
C TYR A 39 8.36 -2.82 -13.24
N SER A 40 7.25 -2.31 -13.80
CA SER A 40 5.90 -2.45 -13.22
C SER A 40 4.98 -3.38 -14.00
N GLY A 41 5.46 -4.02 -15.08
CA GLY A 41 4.61 -4.76 -16.01
C GLY A 41 3.90 -3.88 -17.04
N GLY A 42 4.01 -2.57 -16.89
CA GLY A 42 3.29 -1.60 -17.69
C GLY A 42 3.97 -1.17 -18.97
N LYS A 43 3.26 -0.46 -19.86
CA LYS A 43 3.77 -0.07 -21.19
C LYS A 43 5.06 0.74 -21.10
N ASP A 44 5.10 1.76 -20.23
CA ASP A 44 6.23 2.69 -20.14
C ASP A 44 7.47 1.96 -19.60
N SER A 45 7.28 1.16 -18.56
CA SER A 45 8.36 0.35 -17.98
C SER A 45 8.84 -0.76 -18.92
N THR A 46 7.94 -1.31 -19.76
CA THR A 46 8.27 -2.32 -20.77
C THR A 46 9.14 -1.71 -21.86
N VAL A 47 8.80 -0.52 -22.37
CA VAL A 47 9.64 0.22 -23.32
C VAL A 47 11.03 0.46 -22.75
N VAL A 48 11.13 0.93 -21.50
CA VAL A 48 12.44 1.17 -20.88
C VAL A 48 13.29 -0.10 -20.82
N VAL A 49 12.73 -1.23 -20.36
CA VAL A 49 13.48 -2.49 -20.31
C VAL A 49 13.86 -2.97 -21.71
N GLN A 50 12.96 -2.88 -22.70
CA GLN A 50 13.26 -3.27 -24.09
C GLN A 50 14.37 -2.40 -24.69
N LEU A 51 14.29 -1.07 -24.55
CA LEU A 51 15.31 -0.15 -25.06
C LEU A 51 16.68 -0.39 -24.41
N VAL A 52 16.73 -0.60 -23.09
CA VAL A 52 17.97 -0.93 -22.39
C VAL A 52 18.54 -2.25 -22.88
N PHE A 53 17.71 -3.27 -23.04
CA PHE A 53 18.12 -4.58 -23.51
C PHE A 53 18.68 -4.53 -24.94
N GLU A 54 18.01 -3.80 -25.84
CA GLU A 54 18.44 -3.61 -27.23
C GLU A 54 19.73 -2.79 -27.33
N ALA A 55 19.83 -1.68 -26.61
CA ALA A 55 21.02 -0.84 -26.59
C ALA A 55 22.28 -1.60 -26.17
N LEU A 56 22.17 -2.48 -25.16
CA LEU A 56 23.32 -3.27 -24.70
C LEU A 56 23.68 -4.40 -25.65
N LYS A 57 22.71 -4.94 -26.38
CA LYS A 57 22.96 -5.97 -27.40
C LYS A 57 23.80 -5.44 -28.56
N GLU A 58 23.78 -4.12 -28.81
CA GLU A 58 24.61 -3.45 -29.82
C GLU A 58 26.07 -3.24 -29.34
N LEU A 59 26.33 -3.36 -28.04
CA LEU A 59 27.67 -3.18 -27.49
C LEU A 59 28.50 -4.47 -27.61
N PRO A 60 29.81 -4.34 -27.88
CA PRO A 60 30.71 -5.47 -27.86
C PRO A 60 30.90 -5.97 -26.41
N PRO A 61 31.15 -7.28 -26.18
CA PRO A 61 31.19 -7.87 -24.84
C PRO A 61 32.15 -7.19 -23.87
N GLU A 62 33.25 -6.63 -24.36
CA GLU A 62 34.27 -5.96 -23.53
C GLU A 62 33.76 -4.64 -22.92
N LYS A 63 32.71 -4.05 -23.52
CA LYS A 63 32.05 -2.85 -23.01
C LYS A 63 30.89 -3.17 -22.07
N LEU A 64 30.52 -4.44 -21.86
CA LEU A 64 29.44 -4.82 -20.94
C LEU A 64 29.95 -4.91 -19.48
N HIS A 65 30.43 -3.79 -18.93
CA HIS A 65 31.18 -3.77 -17.67
C HIS A 65 30.34 -3.55 -16.40
N LYS A 66 29.14 -2.95 -16.47
CA LYS A 66 28.33 -2.62 -15.29
C LYS A 66 27.09 -3.51 -15.14
N LYS A 67 26.70 -3.76 -13.89
CA LYS A 67 25.51 -4.55 -13.55
C LYS A 67 24.23 -3.72 -13.72
N ILE A 68 23.19 -4.37 -14.24
CA ILE A 68 21.84 -3.80 -14.35
C ILE A 68 20.87 -4.71 -13.59
N TYR A 69 20.21 -4.15 -12.59
CA TYR A 69 19.19 -4.81 -11.80
C TYR A 69 17.82 -4.33 -12.27
N VAL A 70 17.05 -5.20 -12.92
CA VAL A 70 15.64 -4.93 -13.24
C VAL A 70 14.81 -5.36 -12.04
N ILE A 71 14.20 -4.40 -11.34
CA ILE A 71 13.43 -4.67 -10.13
C ILE A 71 11.94 -4.49 -10.37
N SER A 72 11.13 -5.37 -9.80
CA SER A 72 9.68 -5.20 -9.74
C SER A 72 9.16 -5.29 -8.31
N SER A 73 8.23 -4.41 -7.95
CA SER A 73 7.64 -4.37 -6.63
C SER A 73 6.44 -5.30 -6.55
N ASP A 74 6.56 -6.33 -5.72
CA ASP A 74 5.50 -7.29 -5.43
C ASP A 74 4.86 -6.92 -4.09
N THR A 75 3.69 -6.27 -4.15
CA THR A 75 2.97 -5.81 -2.95
C THR A 75 2.28 -6.95 -2.18
N LEU A 76 2.35 -8.19 -2.68
CA LEU A 76 1.64 -9.38 -2.17
C LEU A 76 0.11 -9.32 -2.28
N VAL A 77 -0.45 -8.24 -2.82
CA VAL A 77 -1.89 -8.05 -3.04
C VAL A 77 -2.19 -7.55 -4.45
N GLU A 78 -1.24 -7.72 -5.38
CA GLU A 78 -1.46 -7.48 -6.81
C GLU A 78 -2.54 -8.41 -7.37
N THR A 79 -3.21 -7.98 -8.44
CA THR A 79 -4.17 -8.85 -9.14
C THR A 79 -3.47 -10.12 -9.65
N PRO A 80 -4.00 -11.33 -9.40
CA PRO A 80 -3.29 -12.58 -9.70
C PRO A 80 -2.76 -12.72 -11.14
N LEU A 81 -3.56 -12.37 -12.15
CA LEU A 81 -3.15 -12.42 -13.55
C LEU A 81 -1.98 -11.46 -13.86
N ILE A 82 -1.99 -10.29 -13.23
CA ILE A 82 -0.95 -9.28 -13.43
C ILE A 82 0.37 -9.75 -12.81
N ILE A 83 0.35 -10.24 -11.56
CA ILE A 83 1.58 -10.70 -10.92
C ILE A 83 2.15 -11.95 -11.62
N GLN A 84 1.30 -12.82 -12.15
CA GLN A 84 1.73 -13.95 -12.97
C GLN A 84 2.41 -13.49 -14.26
N SER A 85 1.82 -12.55 -14.99
CA SER A 85 2.41 -11.94 -16.18
C SER A 85 3.78 -11.31 -15.87
N ILE A 86 3.87 -10.49 -14.82
CA ILE A 86 5.14 -9.88 -14.38
C ILE A 86 6.19 -10.95 -14.06
N ASN A 87 5.82 -12.01 -13.31
CA ASN A 87 6.75 -13.10 -12.98
C ASN A 87 7.27 -13.81 -14.24
N GLN A 88 6.41 -14.06 -15.22
CA GLN A 88 6.78 -14.67 -16.49
C GLN A 88 7.73 -13.78 -17.29
N THR A 89 7.43 -12.47 -17.40
CA THR A 89 8.30 -11.53 -18.11
C THR A 89 9.66 -11.41 -17.43
N LEU A 90 9.72 -11.24 -16.11
CA LEU A 90 11.01 -11.17 -15.39
C LEU A 90 11.85 -12.43 -15.58
N ARG A 91 11.21 -13.61 -15.64
CA ARG A 91 11.90 -14.86 -15.92
C ARG A 91 12.45 -14.89 -17.34
N LYS A 92 11.64 -14.55 -18.36
CA LYS A 92 12.09 -14.50 -19.76
C LYS A 92 13.21 -13.48 -19.98
N VAL A 93 13.12 -12.30 -19.36
CA VAL A 93 14.19 -11.29 -19.37
C VAL A 93 15.47 -11.85 -18.78
N GLN A 94 15.40 -12.54 -17.64
CA GLN A 94 16.56 -13.15 -16.99
C GLN A 94 17.21 -14.25 -17.86
N GLU A 95 16.39 -15.19 -18.36
CA GLU A 95 16.86 -16.29 -19.22
C GLU A 95 17.51 -15.72 -20.49
N LYS A 96 16.86 -14.75 -21.15
CA LYS A 96 17.40 -14.16 -22.37
C LYS A 96 18.67 -13.33 -22.14
N ALA A 97 18.76 -12.64 -21.01
CA ALA A 97 19.96 -11.90 -20.64
C ALA A 97 21.16 -12.86 -20.45
N LEU A 98 20.95 -14.00 -19.80
CA LEU A 98 21.98 -15.03 -19.62
C LEU A 98 22.40 -15.63 -20.95
N ASP A 99 21.44 -15.98 -21.82
CA ASP A 99 21.71 -16.54 -23.15
C ASP A 99 22.59 -15.62 -24.02
N LEU A 100 22.42 -14.30 -23.88
CA LEU A 100 23.14 -13.30 -24.65
C LEU A 100 24.38 -12.73 -23.91
N GLY A 101 24.66 -13.19 -22.70
CA GLY A 101 25.77 -12.68 -21.88
C GLY A 101 25.60 -11.22 -21.45
N LEU A 102 24.37 -10.70 -21.38
CA LEU A 102 24.09 -9.34 -20.93
C LEU A 102 24.18 -9.25 -19.39
N PRO A 103 24.70 -8.14 -18.82
CA PRO A 103 24.88 -7.99 -17.38
C PRO A 103 23.57 -7.60 -16.65
N ILE A 104 22.44 -8.19 -17.06
CA ILE A 104 21.10 -7.92 -16.54
C ILE A 104 20.67 -9.03 -15.57
N GLU A 105 20.18 -8.62 -14.40
CA GLU A 105 19.60 -9.51 -13.39
C GLU A 105 18.20 -9.01 -13.00
N THR A 106 17.23 -9.90 -12.88
CA THR A 106 15.87 -9.56 -12.47
C THR A 106 15.63 -9.90 -11.00
N HIS A 107 14.96 -8.99 -10.28
CA HIS A 107 14.71 -9.13 -8.85
C HIS A 107 13.27 -8.70 -8.52
N LYS A 108 12.64 -9.39 -7.56
CA LYS A 108 11.40 -8.92 -6.95
C LYS A 108 11.68 -8.35 -5.58
N VAL A 109 11.22 -7.13 -5.34
CA VAL A 109 11.24 -6.50 -4.01
C VAL A 109 9.88 -6.67 -3.35
N LYS A 110 9.86 -7.01 -2.07
CA LYS A 110 8.63 -7.31 -1.31
C LYS A 110 8.65 -6.60 0.03
N PRO A 111 7.49 -6.20 0.58
CA PRO A 111 7.41 -5.71 1.94
C PRO A 111 7.82 -6.81 2.92
N VAL A 112 8.53 -6.41 3.98
CA VAL A 112 8.67 -7.26 5.17
C VAL A 112 7.28 -7.53 5.77
N VAL A 113 7.13 -8.64 6.48
CA VAL A 113 5.82 -9.11 6.99
C VAL A 113 5.11 -8.04 7.81
N GLU A 114 5.83 -7.31 8.67
CA GLU A 114 5.26 -6.26 9.53
C GLU A 114 4.81 -5.00 8.77
N GLN A 115 5.11 -4.94 7.48
CA GLN A 115 4.70 -3.92 6.55
C GLN A 115 3.67 -4.41 5.53
N SER A 116 3.36 -5.71 5.49
CA SER A 116 2.38 -6.28 4.56
C SER A 116 0.99 -5.68 4.71
N PHE A 117 0.16 -5.82 3.68
CA PHE A 117 -1.20 -5.29 3.68
C PHE A 117 -2.04 -5.87 4.83
N TRP A 118 -2.02 -7.20 4.97
CA TRP A 118 -2.81 -7.90 5.98
C TRP A 118 -2.28 -7.70 7.39
N TYR A 119 -0.96 -7.61 7.58
CA TYR A 119 -0.44 -7.27 8.90
C TYR A 119 -0.86 -5.85 9.34
N ASN A 120 -0.92 -4.87 8.42
CA ASN A 120 -1.39 -3.54 8.79
C ASN A 120 -2.90 -3.48 9.04
N ILE A 121 -3.73 -4.11 8.21
CA ILE A 121 -5.20 -4.09 8.43
C ILE A 121 -5.62 -5.05 9.54
N ILE A 122 -5.34 -6.34 9.40
CA ILE A 122 -5.77 -7.37 10.35
C ILE A 122 -4.90 -7.35 11.61
N GLY A 123 -3.59 -7.19 11.49
CA GLY A 123 -2.66 -7.20 12.62
C GLY A 123 -2.58 -5.89 13.42
N LYS A 124 -2.73 -4.73 12.79
CA LYS A 124 -2.65 -3.42 13.46
C LYS A 124 -3.97 -2.65 13.49
N GLY A 125 -5.01 -3.12 12.78
CA GLY A 125 -6.30 -2.44 12.69
C GLY A 125 -6.27 -1.19 11.80
N TYR A 126 -5.31 -1.03 10.89
CA TYR A 126 -5.28 0.17 10.05
C TYR A 126 -6.54 0.27 9.20
N PRO A 127 -7.10 1.48 9.02
CA PRO A 127 -8.19 1.66 8.06
C PRO A 127 -7.68 1.37 6.64
N SER A 128 -8.59 0.86 5.80
CA SER A 128 -8.31 0.64 4.38
C SER A 128 -7.87 1.97 3.71
N PRO A 129 -6.88 1.94 2.80
CA PRO A 129 -6.33 3.15 2.19
C PRO A 129 -7.40 4.05 1.54
N ASN A 130 -7.17 5.37 1.59
CA ASN A 130 -7.98 6.37 0.90
C ASN A 130 -7.08 7.43 0.26
N GLN A 131 -7.65 8.43 -0.40
CA GLN A 131 -6.86 9.43 -1.13
C GLN A 131 -5.87 10.22 -0.27
N GLN A 132 -6.22 10.51 1.00
CA GLN A 132 -5.39 11.26 1.95
C GLN A 132 -4.48 10.36 2.79
N PHE A 133 -4.88 9.11 3.01
CA PHE A 133 -4.19 8.15 3.88
C PHE A 133 -3.74 6.92 3.10
N ARG A 134 -2.73 7.09 2.25
CA ARG A 134 -2.14 6.06 1.37
C ARG A 134 -0.92 5.39 1.98
N TRP A 135 -1.11 4.80 3.15
CA TRP A 135 -0.03 4.11 3.87
C TRP A 135 0.55 2.92 3.10
N CYS A 136 -0.21 2.36 2.15
CA CYS A 136 0.19 1.23 1.31
C CYS A 136 1.28 1.60 0.31
N THR A 137 1.31 2.82 -0.23
CA THR A 137 2.36 3.24 -1.18
C THR A 137 3.73 3.25 -0.51
N ASP A 138 3.82 3.80 0.69
CA ASP A 138 5.09 3.84 1.43
C ASP A 138 5.58 2.43 1.73
N ARG A 139 4.75 1.63 2.40
CA ARG A 139 5.15 0.33 2.95
C ARG A 139 5.29 -0.78 1.93
N LEU A 140 4.45 -0.78 0.89
CA LEU A 140 4.37 -1.90 -0.06
C LEU A 140 5.14 -1.63 -1.34
N LYS A 141 5.45 -0.36 -1.67
CA LYS A 141 6.13 0.02 -2.92
C LYS A 141 7.45 0.75 -2.69
N ILE A 142 7.43 1.84 -1.92
CA ILE A 142 8.61 2.70 -1.72
C ILE A 142 9.65 2.03 -0.82
N ASP A 143 9.25 1.58 0.36
CA ASP A 143 10.17 1.03 1.38
C ASP A 143 10.90 -0.24 0.87
N PRO A 144 10.23 -1.21 0.20
CA PRO A 144 10.91 -2.38 -0.37
C PRO A 144 11.92 -2.04 -1.45
N ALA A 145 11.58 -1.11 -2.35
CA ALA A 145 12.50 -0.65 -3.39
C ALA A 145 13.69 0.08 -2.75
N ASN A 146 13.45 0.96 -1.78
CA ASN A 146 14.49 1.70 -1.08
C ASN A 146 15.43 0.78 -0.30
N GLN A 147 14.93 -0.31 0.30
CA GLN A 147 15.78 -1.30 0.95
C GLN A 147 16.77 -1.90 -0.05
N PHE A 148 16.27 -2.38 -1.21
CA PHE A 148 17.12 -2.93 -2.26
C PHE A 148 18.13 -1.90 -2.79
N ILE A 149 17.68 -0.68 -3.05
CA ILE A 149 18.53 0.41 -3.54
C ILE A 149 19.63 0.72 -2.51
N THR A 150 19.28 0.81 -1.23
CA THR A 150 20.24 1.08 -0.14
C THR A 150 21.28 -0.04 -0.02
N GLU A 151 20.87 -1.30 -0.16
CA GLU A 151 21.80 -2.44 -0.20
C GLU A 151 22.81 -2.33 -1.35
N LYS A 152 22.36 -1.90 -2.54
CA LYS A 152 23.26 -1.65 -3.69
C LYS A 152 24.14 -0.42 -3.47
N VAL A 153 23.62 0.68 -2.94
CA VAL A 153 24.41 1.86 -2.56
C VAL A 153 25.51 1.48 -1.57
N ASN A 154 25.20 0.67 -0.56
CA ASN A 154 26.20 0.20 0.41
C ASN A 154 27.30 -0.68 -0.22
N SER A 155 26.96 -1.39 -1.31
CA SER A 155 27.89 -2.29 -2.00
C SER A 155 28.74 -1.57 -3.07
N PHE A 156 28.19 -0.55 -3.72
CA PHE A 156 28.78 0.10 -4.91
C PHE A 156 29.04 1.61 -4.74
N GLY A 157 28.70 2.20 -3.60
CA GLY A 157 28.85 3.63 -3.30
C GLY A 157 27.70 4.50 -3.84
N GLU A 158 27.41 4.38 -5.14
CA GLU A 158 26.34 5.11 -5.83
C GLU A 158 25.57 4.22 -6.81
N VAL A 159 24.34 4.60 -7.16
CA VAL A 159 23.49 3.87 -8.12
C VAL A 159 22.73 4.82 -9.05
N ILE A 160 22.38 4.35 -10.25
CA ILE A 160 21.50 5.06 -11.19
C ILE A 160 20.17 4.31 -11.28
N MET A 161 19.08 4.98 -10.93
CA MET A 161 17.72 4.49 -11.08
C MET A 161 17.19 4.85 -12.45
N VAL A 162 16.79 3.84 -13.23
CA VAL A 162 16.23 4.05 -14.57
C VAL A 162 14.71 3.85 -14.49
N LEU A 163 13.94 4.91 -14.78
CA LEU A 163 12.49 4.93 -14.59
C LEU A 163 11.76 5.30 -15.88
N GLY A 164 10.66 4.60 -16.15
CA GLY A 164 9.74 4.90 -17.25
C GLY A 164 8.78 6.04 -16.91
N VAL A 165 9.29 7.25 -16.77
CA VAL A 165 8.49 8.47 -16.54
C VAL A 165 8.52 9.37 -17.76
N ARG A 166 7.40 10.03 -18.08
CA ARG A 166 7.23 10.92 -19.24
C ARG A 166 6.67 12.28 -18.81
N GLU A 167 7.08 13.36 -19.49
CA GLU A 167 6.51 14.70 -19.22
C GLU A 167 5.03 14.80 -19.61
N ASP A 168 4.63 14.11 -20.67
CA ASP A 168 3.27 14.11 -21.22
C ASP A 168 2.26 13.31 -20.35
N GLU A 169 2.70 12.70 -19.24
CA GLU A 169 1.82 11.87 -18.42
C GLU A 169 0.82 12.68 -17.57
N SER A 170 1.24 13.85 -17.06
CA SER A 170 0.35 14.85 -16.44
C SER A 170 1.10 16.16 -16.18
N ALA A 171 0.39 17.29 -16.16
CA ALA A 171 0.97 18.59 -15.82
C ALA A 171 1.71 18.59 -14.47
N THR A 172 1.18 17.88 -13.47
CA THR A 172 1.81 17.77 -12.15
C THR A 172 3.11 16.97 -12.20
N ARG A 173 3.14 15.84 -12.93
CA ARG A 173 4.37 15.03 -13.09
C ARG A 173 5.42 15.76 -13.91
N ALA A 174 5.02 16.49 -14.96
CA ALA A 174 5.91 17.35 -15.72
C ALA A 174 6.62 18.38 -14.83
N ASN A 175 5.88 19.04 -13.94
CA ASN A 175 6.46 20.03 -13.02
C ASN A 175 7.46 19.42 -12.04
N VAL A 176 7.20 18.21 -11.55
CA VAL A 176 8.13 17.48 -10.65
C VAL A 176 9.39 17.05 -11.39
N ILE A 177 9.25 16.53 -12.60
CA ILE A 177 10.39 16.15 -13.43
C ILE A 177 11.24 17.38 -13.74
N ARG A 178 10.62 18.50 -14.12
CA ARG A 178 11.31 19.75 -14.44
C ARG A 178 12.02 20.35 -13.24
N SER A 179 11.43 20.31 -12.04
CA SER A 179 12.07 20.85 -10.83
C SER A 179 13.33 20.09 -10.40
N HIS A 180 13.44 18.81 -10.78
CA HIS A 180 14.61 17.97 -10.51
C HIS A 180 15.59 17.89 -11.69
N THR A 181 15.24 18.48 -12.84
CA THR A 181 16.09 18.52 -14.03
C THR A 181 17.07 19.69 -13.92
N VAL A 182 18.37 19.40 -14.09
CA VAL A 182 19.40 20.44 -14.22
C VAL A 182 19.76 20.58 -15.69
N GLU A 183 19.70 21.79 -16.22
CA GLU A 183 20.02 22.07 -17.62
C GLU A 183 21.43 21.55 -17.98
N GLY A 184 21.51 20.82 -19.10
CA GLY A 184 22.75 20.16 -19.54
C GLY A 184 23.11 18.85 -18.83
N LYS A 185 22.31 18.38 -17.85
CA LYS A 185 22.53 17.09 -17.18
C LYS A 185 21.43 16.09 -17.51
N VAL A 186 21.84 14.90 -17.95
CA VAL A 186 20.94 13.77 -18.22
C VAL A 186 20.47 13.10 -16.93
N LEU A 187 21.34 13.05 -15.91
CA LEU A 187 21.04 12.46 -14.61
C LEU A 187 20.46 13.49 -13.64
N MET A 188 19.33 13.15 -13.03
CA MET A 188 18.70 13.90 -11.94
C MET A 188 19.14 13.32 -10.59
N ARG A 189 19.04 14.08 -9.50
CA ARG A 189 19.25 13.54 -8.14
C ARG A 189 17.94 12.98 -7.60
N HIS A 190 18.02 11.85 -6.89
CA HIS A 190 16.89 11.36 -6.11
C HIS A 190 16.62 12.31 -4.93
N SER A 191 15.35 12.56 -4.58
CA SER A 191 15.03 13.58 -3.56
C SER A 191 15.38 13.13 -2.14
N THR A 192 15.19 11.85 -1.82
CA THR A 192 15.44 11.28 -0.48
C THR A 192 16.75 10.49 -0.33
N LEU A 193 17.26 9.85 -1.40
CA LEU A 193 18.44 8.98 -1.36
C LEU A 193 19.65 9.72 -1.94
N SER A 194 20.54 10.21 -1.07
CA SER A 194 21.64 11.11 -1.47
C SER A 194 22.61 10.53 -2.51
N ASN A 195 22.84 9.22 -2.47
CA ASN A 195 23.75 8.50 -3.37
C ASN A 195 23.01 7.79 -4.52
N ALA A 196 21.76 8.18 -4.81
CA ALA A 196 20.99 7.66 -5.93
C ALA A 196 20.70 8.77 -6.95
N TYR A 197 20.91 8.45 -8.22
CA TYR A 197 20.60 9.30 -9.36
C TYR A 197 19.41 8.73 -10.12
N VAL A 198 18.67 9.57 -10.85
CA VAL A 198 17.53 9.15 -11.66
C VAL A 198 17.81 9.46 -13.13
N TYR A 199 17.60 8.46 -13.97
CA TYR A 199 17.65 8.54 -15.42
C TYR A 199 16.28 8.14 -16.00
N ALA A 200 15.75 8.96 -16.90
CA ALA A 200 14.44 8.76 -17.51
C ALA A 200 14.59 8.74 -19.05
N PRO A 201 14.88 7.58 -19.66
CA PRO A 201 15.23 7.49 -21.08
C PRO A 201 14.09 7.85 -22.02
N ILE A 202 12.84 7.68 -21.57
CA ILE A 202 11.63 7.99 -22.35
C ILE A 202 10.97 9.32 -21.93
N LYS A 203 11.69 10.18 -21.20
CA LYS A 203 11.14 11.42 -20.62
C LYS A 203 10.35 12.28 -21.62
N THR A 204 10.83 12.34 -22.86
CA THR A 204 10.26 13.16 -23.94
C THR A 204 9.25 12.43 -24.81
N PHE A 205 8.98 11.14 -24.57
CA PHE A 205 8.04 10.36 -25.37
C PHE A 205 6.61 10.80 -25.05
N ASP A 206 5.77 10.88 -26.06
CA ASP A 206 4.32 10.95 -25.86
C ASP A 206 3.71 9.54 -25.77
N LEU A 207 2.38 9.43 -25.76
CA LEU A 207 1.70 8.15 -25.69
C LEU A 207 1.82 7.34 -26.99
N ASP A 208 1.83 8.02 -28.13
CA ASP A 208 1.86 7.40 -29.45
C ASP A 208 3.25 6.82 -29.70
N ASP A 209 4.32 7.56 -29.37
CA ASP A 209 5.71 7.08 -29.40
C ASP A 209 5.89 5.74 -28.66
N VAL A 210 5.25 5.61 -27.49
CA VAL A 210 5.34 4.41 -26.65
C VAL A 210 4.67 3.22 -27.32
N TRP A 211 3.45 3.39 -27.84
CA TRP A 211 2.72 2.30 -28.50
C TRP A 211 3.29 1.96 -29.87
N ASP A 212 3.67 2.97 -30.65
CA ASP A 212 4.33 2.78 -31.93
C ASP A 212 5.63 2.00 -31.76
N TYR A 213 6.42 2.30 -30.72
CA TYR A 213 7.58 1.47 -30.41
C TYR A 213 7.19 0.02 -30.09
N LEU A 214 6.29 -0.19 -29.12
CA LEU A 214 5.92 -1.54 -28.66
C LEU A 214 5.31 -2.39 -29.77
N LEU A 215 4.46 -1.81 -30.63
CA LEU A 215 3.74 -2.55 -31.66
C LEU A 215 4.60 -2.80 -32.91
N ASN A 216 5.65 -2.02 -33.15
CA ASN A 216 6.54 -2.20 -34.30
C ASN A 216 7.86 -2.91 -33.96
N ASN A 217 8.21 -3.06 -32.67
CA ASN A 217 9.42 -3.73 -32.22
C ASN A 217 9.09 -4.97 -31.40
N SER A 218 9.62 -6.12 -31.80
CA SER A 218 9.43 -7.37 -31.07
C SER A 218 10.19 -7.36 -29.75
N SER A 219 9.57 -7.84 -28.67
CA SER A 219 10.25 -7.99 -27.38
C SER A 219 11.50 -8.88 -27.49
N PRO A 220 12.69 -8.45 -27.02
CA PRO A 220 13.93 -9.22 -27.13
C PRO A 220 13.88 -10.61 -26.47
N TRP A 221 13.01 -10.77 -25.45
CA TRP A 221 12.80 -12.00 -24.70
C TRP A 221 11.53 -12.77 -25.11
N GLY A 222 10.89 -12.37 -26.23
CA GLY A 222 9.80 -13.12 -26.85
C GLY A 222 8.42 -12.95 -26.19
N ASP A 223 8.20 -11.88 -25.42
CA ASP A 223 6.84 -11.48 -25.04
C ASP A 223 6.07 -10.89 -26.21
N ASP A 224 4.75 -11.08 -26.20
CA ASP A 224 3.85 -10.48 -27.18
C ASP A 224 3.39 -9.09 -26.71
N ASN A 225 3.93 -8.04 -27.33
CA ASN A 225 3.53 -6.66 -27.05
C ASN A 225 2.05 -6.39 -27.41
N TYR A 226 1.44 -7.20 -28.30
CA TYR A 226 0.00 -7.10 -28.58
C TYR A 226 -0.86 -7.60 -27.42
N GLU A 227 -0.40 -8.57 -26.62
CA GLU A 227 -1.12 -8.99 -25.40
C GLU A 227 -1.15 -7.84 -24.38
N LEU A 228 -0.02 -7.17 -24.18
CA LEU A 228 0.06 -5.97 -23.36
C LEU A 228 -0.89 -4.87 -23.88
N HIS A 229 -0.95 -4.68 -25.20
CA HIS A 229 -1.88 -3.73 -25.81
C HIS A 229 -3.36 -4.12 -25.63
N ARG A 230 -3.72 -5.41 -25.70
CA ARG A 230 -5.11 -5.86 -25.45
C ARG A 230 -5.58 -5.57 -24.03
N LEU A 231 -4.70 -5.77 -23.03
CA LEU A 231 -4.97 -5.38 -21.64
C LEU A 231 -5.33 -3.89 -21.52
N TYR A 232 -4.87 -3.07 -22.46
CA TYR A 232 -5.13 -1.64 -22.54
C TYR A 232 -6.36 -1.25 -23.37
N GLN A 233 -6.71 -2.02 -24.40
CA GLN A 233 -7.89 -1.77 -25.25
C GLN A 233 -9.21 -2.06 -24.51
N ASP A 234 -9.23 -3.06 -23.62
CA ASP A 234 -10.45 -3.53 -22.95
C ASP A 234 -10.88 -2.67 -21.74
N SER A 235 -10.21 -1.54 -21.48
CA SER A 235 -10.54 -0.64 -20.36
C SER A 235 -10.08 0.79 -20.63
N SER A 236 -10.68 1.81 -20.01
CA SER A 236 -10.48 3.23 -20.36
C SER A 236 -9.62 4.03 -19.34
N SER A 237 -8.50 3.51 -18.81
CA SER A 237 -7.79 4.18 -17.70
C SER A 237 -6.27 3.95 -17.62
N GLY A 238 -5.47 5.03 -17.60
CA GLY A 238 -4.00 5.03 -17.64
C GLY A 238 -3.23 4.35 -16.49
N GLU A 239 -1.89 4.32 -16.61
CA GLU A 239 -0.99 3.57 -15.73
C GLU A 239 -0.35 4.41 -14.61
N CYS A 240 0.29 3.74 -13.66
CA CYS A 240 1.06 4.37 -12.59
C CYS A 240 2.51 3.82 -12.61
N PRO A 241 3.52 4.67 -12.84
CA PRO A 241 4.92 4.25 -12.86
C PRO A 241 5.34 3.74 -11.48
N LEU A 242 6.43 2.98 -11.43
CA LEU A 242 7.00 2.51 -10.17
C LEU A 242 7.35 3.74 -9.28
N VAL A 243 6.64 3.87 -8.16
CA VAL A 243 6.85 4.97 -7.20
C VAL A 243 7.87 4.53 -6.15
N VAL A 244 9.03 5.16 -6.20
CA VAL A 244 10.19 4.94 -5.31
C VAL A 244 10.51 6.17 -4.45
N ASP A 245 9.84 7.30 -4.72
CA ASP A 245 10.09 8.60 -4.09
C ASP A 245 8.80 9.15 -3.45
N LYS A 246 8.92 9.69 -2.22
CA LYS A 246 7.79 10.24 -1.46
C LYS A 246 7.24 11.53 -2.08
N THR A 247 8.11 12.37 -2.63
CA THR A 247 7.71 13.61 -3.29
C THR A 247 6.86 13.31 -4.53
N VAL A 248 7.21 12.25 -5.27
CA VAL A 248 6.41 11.74 -6.39
C VAL A 248 5.07 11.20 -5.90
N LYS A 249 5.02 10.46 -4.78
CA LYS A 249 3.76 10.00 -4.19
C LYS A 249 2.81 11.16 -3.82
N ASP A 250 3.34 12.22 -3.21
CA ASP A 250 2.51 13.32 -2.69
C ASP A 250 1.98 14.24 -3.81
N THR A 251 2.68 14.27 -4.94
CA THR A 251 2.34 15.09 -6.11
C THR A 251 1.62 14.30 -7.21
N ALA A 252 1.90 13.01 -7.37
CA ALA A 252 1.24 12.17 -8.36
C ALA A 252 -0.19 11.81 -7.90
N GLY A 253 -1.17 12.21 -8.72
CA GLY A 253 -2.57 11.78 -8.59
C GLY A 253 -2.75 10.25 -8.52
N SER A 254 -3.93 9.83 -8.05
CA SER A 254 -4.33 8.47 -7.65
C SER A 254 -3.80 7.30 -8.51
N CYS A 255 -3.17 6.32 -7.85
CA CYS A 255 -2.88 4.99 -8.40
C CYS A 255 -4.13 4.11 -8.59
N GLY A 256 -5.30 4.52 -8.09
CA GLY A 256 -6.46 3.65 -8.03
C GLY A 256 -7.20 3.45 -9.37
N ASN A 257 -6.89 4.22 -10.41
CA ASN A 257 -7.40 3.95 -11.78
C ASN A 257 -6.44 3.07 -12.59
N SER A 258 -5.37 2.56 -11.99
CA SER A 258 -4.33 1.79 -12.67
C SER A 258 -4.74 0.32 -12.83
N ARG A 259 -4.50 -0.24 -14.02
CA ARG A 259 -4.74 -1.65 -14.37
C ARG A 259 -3.80 -2.63 -13.68
N PHE A 260 -2.60 -2.16 -13.37
CA PHE A 260 -1.53 -2.90 -12.69
C PHE A 260 -1.60 -2.65 -11.18
N GLY A 261 -2.82 -2.77 -10.65
CA GLY A 261 -3.16 -2.41 -9.29
C GLY A 261 -3.44 -3.61 -8.38
N CYS A 262 -3.37 -3.33 -7.08
CA CYS A 262 -3.73 -4.27 -6.04
C CYS A 262 -5.23 -4.55 -6.04
N TRP A 263 -5.65 -5.81 -6.04
CA TRP A 263 -7.08 -6.20 -6.08
C TRP A 263 -7.88 -5.74 -4.85
N VAL A 264 -7.19 -5.37 -3.77
CA VAL A 264 -7.74 -4.84 -2.51
C VAL A 264 -7.87 -3.31 -2.49
N CYS A 265 -7.58 -2.61 -3.59
CA CYS A 265 -7.46 -1.15 -3.57
C CYS A 265 -8.79 -0.44 -3.28
N THR A 266 -8.87 0.26 -2.13
CA THR A 266 -10.03 1.06 -1.71
C THR A 266 -9.87 2.57 -1.93
N VAL A 267 -8.79 2.99 -2.61
CA VAL A 267 -8.55 4.41 -2.93
C VAL A 267 -9.51 4.91 -4.01
N VAL A 268 -9.87 4.04 -4.95
CA VAL A 268 -10.97 4.26 -5.90
C VAL A 268 -12.29 3.75 -5.37
N ASN A 269 -13.39 4.27 -5.92
CA ASN A 269 -14.73 3.79 -5.56
C ASN A 269 -15.00 2.42 -6.17
N GLU A 270 -14.60 2.20 -7.43
CA GLU A 270 -14.84 0.98 -8.18
C GLU A 270 -13.52 0.46 -8.77
N ASP A 271 -13.33 -0.86 -8.73
CA ASP A 271 -12.17 -1.50 -9.35
C ASP A 271 -12.52 -1.91 -10.78
N LYS A 272 -12.11 -1.06 -11.74
CA LYS A 272 -12.38 -1.28 -13.17
C LYS A 272 -11.54 -2.41 -13.74
N ALA A 273 -10.33 -2.64 -13.23
CA ALA A 273 -9.43 -3.66 -13.74
C ALA A 273 -9.98 -5.05 -13.43
N LEU A 274 -10.30 -5.30 -12.16
CA LEU A 274 -10.90 -6.56 -11.71
C LEU A 274 -12.26 -6.81 -12.36
N SER A 275 -13.08 -5.75 -12.50
CA SER A 275 -14.36 -5.84 -13.22
C SER A 275 -14.18 -6.18 -14.71
N GLY A 276 -13.16 -5.61 -15.37
CA GLY A 276 -12.82 -5.90 -16.75
C GLY A 276 -12.42 -7.37 -16.95
N PHE A 277 -11.53 -7.91 -16.10
CA PHE A 277 -11.14 -9.32 -16.14
C PHE A 277 -12.35 -10.26 -15.97
N ILE A 278 -13.27 -9.93 -15.08
CA ILE A 278 -14.49 -10.73 -14.89
C ILE A 278 -15.37 -10.68 -16.15
N GLN A 279 -15.55 -9.50 -16.75
CA GLN A 279 -16.35 -9.35 -17.98
C GLN A 279 -15.76 -10.10 -19.18
N THR A 280 -14.43 -10.27 -19.24
CA THR A 280 -13.74 -11.01 -20.30
C THR A 280 -13.64 -12.52 -20.04
N GLY A 281 -14.23 -13.03 -18.95
CA GLY A 281 -14.39 -14.47 -18.68
C GLY A 281 -13.62 -14.99 -17.46
N HIS A 282 -12.89 -14.15 -16.72
CA HIS A 282 -12.20 -14.54 -15.48
C HIS A 282 -13.12 -14.50 -14.25
N ASP A 283 -14.26 -15.18 -14.35
CA ASP A 283 -15.32 -15.22 -13.33
C ASP A 283 -14.85 -15.71 -11.95
N TRP A 284 -13.80 -16.52 -11.91
CA TRP A 284 -13.17 -17.02 -10.69
C TRP A 284 -12.63 -15.88 -9.79
N MET A 285 -12.47 -14.66 -10.31
CA MET A 285 -12.06 -13.48 -9.54
C MET A 285 -13.21 -12.75 -8.82
N LYS A 286 -14.48 -13.13 -9.06
CA LYS A 286 -15.65 -12.53 -8.39
C LYS A 286 -15.52 -12.48 -6.85
N PRO A 287 -15.00 -13.52 -6.16
CA PRO A 287 -14.77 -13.47 -4.72
C PRO A 287 -13.85 -12.32 -4.28
N LEU A 288 -12.80 -12.02 -5.06
CA LEU A 288 -11.88 -10.91 -4.78
C LEU A 288 -12.59 -9.56 -4.85
N LEU A 289 -13.41 -9.35 -5.90
CA LEU A 289 -14.16 -8.11 -6.07
C LEU A 289 -15.19 -7.91 -4.96
N ASN A 290 -15.89 -8.99 -4.58
CA ASN A 290 -16.86 -8.97 -3.48
C ASN A 290 -16.20 -8.62 -2.15
N PHE A 291 -15.05 -9.26 -1.84
CA PHE A 291 -14.29 -8.96 -0.63
C PHE A 291 -13.81 -7.51 -0.61
N ARG A 292 -13.24 -7.01 -1.71
CA ARG A 292 -12.76 -5.64 -1.83
C ARG A 292 -13.89 -4.62 -1.62
N ASN A 293 -15.05 -4.85 -2.22
CA ASN A 293 -16.20 -3.96 -2.08
C ASN A 293 -16.73 -3.93 -0.64
N TRP A 294 -16.79 -5.10 0.00
CA TRP A 294 -17.11 -5.20 1.41
C TRP A 294 -16.07 -4.47 2.29
N LEU A 295 -14.78 -4.69 2.08
CA LEU A 295 -13.70 -4.03 2.83
C LEU A 295 -13.75 -2.50 2.69
N SER A 296 -14.14 -2.00 1.51
CA SER A 296 -14.39 -0.57 1.27
C SER A 296 -15.59 -0.06 2.06
N SER A 297 -16.68 -0.84 2.12
CA SER A 297 -17.93 -0.46 2.81
C SER A 297 -17.76 -0.30 4.32
N ILE A 298 -16.95 -1.16 4.95
CA ILE A 298 -16.72 -1.13 6.40
C ILE A 298 -15.68 -0.08 6.82
N ARG A 299 -14.97 0.55 5.86
CA ARG A 299 -13.85 1.45 6.16
C ARG A 299 -14.26 2.55 7.13
N ASP A 300 -15.40 3.18 6.91
CA ASP A 300 -15.88 4.32 7.70
C ASP A 300 -17.04 3.95 8.65
N ASP A 301 -17.34 2.66 8.81
CA ASP A 301 -18.36 2.16 9.72
C ASP A 301 -17.91 2.37 11.18
N ARG A 302 -18.63 3.25 11.89
CA ARG A 302 -18.29 3.63 13.28
C ARG A 302 -18.41 2.46 14.25
N THR A 303 -19.21 1.44 13.95
CA THR A 303 -19.36 0.24 14.79
C THR A 303 -18.18 -0.73 14.67
N MET A 304 -17.40 -0.60 13.59
CA MET A 304 -16.22 -1.43 13.34
C MET A 304 -14.91 -0.73 13.71
N ARG A 305 -14.97 0.52 14.18
CA ARG A 305 -13.81 1.38 14.44
C ARG A 305 -13.78 1.79 15.91
N MET A 306 -12.60 1.70 16.51
CA MET A 306 -12.31 2.29 17.81
C MET A 306 -12.52 3.81 17.76
N LYS A 307 -12.76 4.44 18.91
CA LYS A 307 -13.03 5.89 19.00
C LYS A 307 -11.81 6.72 19.46
N TYR A 308 -10.63 6.10 19.41
CA TYR A 308 -9.34 6.71 19.73
C TYR A 308 -8.25 6.19 18.79
N ARG A 309 -7.23 7.02 18.51
CA ARG A 309 -6.10 6.66 17.64
C ARG A 309 -5.28 5.53 18.26
N LYS A 310 -4.45 4.86 17.45
CA LYS A 310 -3.59 3.76 17.92
C LYS A 310 -2.74 4.09 19.17
N HIS A 311 -2.31 5.35 19.32
CA HIS A 311 -1.53 5.82 20.48
C HIS A 311 -2.40 6.25 21.67
N GLY A 312 -3.70 6.01 21.63
CA GLY A 312 -4.65 6.35 22.70
C GLY A 312 -5.28 7.74 22.58
N GLN A 313 -4.78 8.59 21.67
CA GLN A 313 -5.25 9.96 21.50
C GLN A 313 -6.69 10.01 20.97
N ILE A 314 -7.53 10.82 21.61
CA ILE A 314 -8.87 11.13 21.12
C ILE A 314 -8.86 12.45 20.35
N TYR A 315 -9.67 12.50 19.31
CA TYR A 315 -9.89 13.72 18.55
C TYR A 315 -11.36 13.77 18.15
N TYR A 316 -11.87 14.97 17.94
CA TYR A 316 -13.26 15.21 17.57
C TYR A 316 -13.33 15.58 16.09
N ARG A 317 -14.45 15.26 15.46
CA ARG A 317 -14.76 15.63 14.09
C ARG A 317 -16.16 16.22 14.05
N ASP A 318 -16.23 17.49 13.69
CA ASP A 318 -17.47 18.23 13.54
C ASP A 318 -18.40 17.52 12.57
N ILE A 319 -19.69 17.57 12.87
CA ILE A 319 -20.73 17.08 11.96
C ILE A 319 -21.34 18.24 11.18
N LEU A 320 -21.82 17.94 9.98
CA LEU A 320 -22.61 18.91 9.21
C LEU A 320 -24.04 18.85 9.74
N VAL A 321 -24.56 19.98 10.22
CA VAL A 321 -25.94 20.10 10.70
C VAL A 321 -26.75 20.88 9.67
N GLU A 322 -27.89 20.34 9.28
CA GLU A 322 -28.88 21.01 8.44
C GLU A 322 -30.22 21.07 9.17
N ILE A 323 -30.88 22.23 9.16
CA ILE A 323 -32.20 22.42 9.77
C ILE A 323 -33.26 22.19 8.70
N ILE A 324 -34.13 21.19 8.90
CA ILE A 324 -35.24 20.86 8.01
C ILE A 324 -36.52 20.85 8.84
N ASP A 325 -37.50 21.65 8.47
CA ASP A 325 -38.79 21.80 9.18
C ASP A 325 -38.66 22.07 10.69
N GLY A 326 -37.65 22.85 11.07
CA GLY A 326 -37.39 23.23 12.46
C GLY A 326 -36.68 22.17 13.31
N LYS A 327 -36.24 21.07 12.71
CA LYS A 327 -35.45 20.01 13.37
C LYS A 327 -34.02 19.97 12.84
N GLU A 328 -33.06 19.64 13.71
CA GLU A 328 -31.66 19.49 13.35
C GLU A 328 -31.36 18.09 12.83
N TYR A 329 -30.67 18.00 11.69
CA TYR A 329 -30.25 16.74 11.09
C TYR A 329 -28.73 16.71 10.90
N HIS A 330 -28.11 15.59 11.26
CA HIS A 330 -26.76 15.27 10.82
C HIS A 330 -26.79 14.93 9.32
N HIS A 331 -26.29 15.85 8.51
CA HIS A 331 -26.11 15.64 7.07
C HIS A 331 -24.86 14.79 6.83
N ILE A 332 -25.11 13.56 6.40
CA ILE A 332 -24.07 12.62 6.02
C ILE A 332 -23.89 12.70 4.49
N PRO A 333 -22.78 13.28 3.99
CA PRO A 333 -22.61 13.45 2.55
C PRO A 333 -22.40 12.11 1.83
N LYS A 334 -22.82 12.06 0.57
CA LYS A 334 -22.55 10.92 -0.32
C LYS A 334 -21.04 10.65 -0.35
N LYS A 335 -20.64 9.39 -0.17
CA LYS A 335 -19.23 8.99 -0.21
C LYS A 335 -19.09 7.63 -0.89
N GLY A 336 -18.53 7.63 -2.10
CA GLY A 336 -18.44 6.41 -2.92
C GLY A 336 -19.83 5.83 -3.20
N SER A 337 -20.05 4.57 -2.85
CA SER A 337 -21.33 3.88 -2.96
C SER A 337 -22.33 4.20 -1.85
N ARG A 338 -21.89 4.84 -0.75
CA ARG A 338 -22.78 5.20 0.36
C ARG A 338 -23.68 6.37 -0.04
N PRO A 339 -25.02 6.25 0.06
CA PRO A 339 -25.93 7.32 -0.27
C PRO A 339 -25.76 8.52 0.66
N LYS A 340 -26.28 9.68 0.22
CA LYS A 340 -26.47 10.83 1.09
C LYS A 340 -27.57 10.47 2.10
N GLU A 341 -27.37 10.85 3.35
CA GLU A 341 -28.30 10.54 4.45
C GLU A 341 -28.50 11.75 5.35
N PHE A 342 -29.68 11.83 5.96
CA PHE A 342 -30.03 12.80 6.98
C PHE A 342 -30.54 12.02 8.19
N VAL A 343 -29.86 12.16 9.32
CA VAL A 343 -30.23 11.50 10.57
C VAL A 343 -30.63 12.59 11.56
N GLU A 344 -31.87 12.56 12.05
CA GLU A 344 -32.36 13.53 13.03
C GLU A 344 -31.47 13.49 14.29
N ILE A 345 -31.07 14.67 14.77
CA ILE A 345 -30.29 14.81 16.00
C ILE A 345 -31.29 14.81 17.16
N ASN A 346 -31.51 13.63 17.74
CA ASN A 346 -32.41 13.41 18.87
C ASN A 346 -31.94 12.19 19.69
N ASP A 347 -32.56 11.98 20.85
CA ASP A 347 -32.20 10.94 21.81
C ASP A 347 -32.40 9.49 21.27
N GLU A 348 -33.15 9.32 20.18
CA GLU A 348 -33.33 8.00 19.55
C GLU A 348 -32.12 7.61 18.70
N ASN A 349 -31.52 8.57 18.00
CA ASN A 349 -30.43 8.32 17.05
C ASN A 349 -29.05 8.63 17.63
N TYR A 350 -28.97 9.58 18.56
CA TYR A 350 -27.72 10.04 19.14
C TYR A 350 -27.84 10.21 20.65
N ILE A 351 -26.72 9.93 21.33
CA ILE A 351 -26.51 10.30 22.72
C ILE A 351 -25.75 11.62 22.71
N ILE A 352 -26.37 12.68 23.21
CA ILE A 352 -25.77 14.02 23.24
C ILE A 352 -25.17 14.26 24.62
N VAL A 353 -23.87 14.56 24.66
CA VAL A 353 -23.12 14.79 25.90
C VAL A 353 -22.32 16.07 25.77
N GLU A 354 -22.34 16.95 26.78
CA GLU A 354 -21.41 18.08 26.80
C GLU A 354 -19.97 17.56 26.81
N ARG A 355 -19.10 18.15 25.99
CA ARG A 355 -17.72 17.65 25.82
C ARG A 355 -16.97 17.47 27.13
N ASP A 356 -17.15 18.38 28.09
CA ASP A 356 -16.49 18.34 29.40
C ASP A 356 -17.03 17.22 30.31
N ASN A 357 -18.25 16.75 30.05
CA ASN A 357 -18.91 15.67 30.79
C ASN A 357 -18.72 14.29 30.13
N LEU A 358 -18.07 14.22 28.97
CA LEU A 358 -17.89 12.96 28.24
C LEU A 358 -17.23 11.88 29.10
N LYS A 359 -16.19 12.22 29.85
CA LYS A 359 -15.52 11.31 30.80
C LYS A 359 -16.51 10.60 31.71
N THR A 360 -17.25 11.43 32.45
CA THR A 360 -18.17 10.99 33.49
C THR A 360 -19.23 10.09 32.88
N TYR A 361 -19.76 10.51 31.73
CA TYR A 361 -20.75 9.72 31.00
C TYR A 361 -20.22 8.34 30.58
N LEU A 362 -19.00 8.26 30.05
CA LEU A 362 -18.41 6.98 29.62
C LEU A 362 -18.19 6.03 30.81
N LEU A 363 -17.75 6.56 31.96
CA LEU A 363 -17.52 5.77 33.17
C LEU A 363 -18.83 5.28 33.80
N GLU A 364 -19.84 6.15 33.89
CA GLU A 364 -21.14 5.80 34.49
C GLU A 364 -21.92 4.78 33.68
N ASN A 365 -21.71 4.76 32.36
CA ASN A 365 -22.40 3.86 31.43
C ASN A 365 -21.53 2.68 30.96
N ASP A 366 -20.34 2.50 31.53
CA ASP A 366 -19.38 1.43 31.20
C ASP A 366 -19.11 1.31 29.69
N ILE A 367 -18.86 2.46 29.03
CA ILE A 367 -18.72 2.54 27.57
C ILE A 367 -17.26 2.29 27.15
N ASP A 368 -17.03 1.17 26.47
CA ASP A 368 -15.74 0.78 25.93
C ASP A 368 -15.53 1.31 24.50
N LEU A 369 -14.81 2.43 24.40
CA LEU A 369 -14.45 3.08 23.14
C LEU A 369 -13.54 2.25 22.20
N SER A 370 -13.05 1.09 22.64
CA SER A 370 -12.29 0.17 21.81
C SER A 370 -13.16 -0.84 21.03
N THR A 371 -14.49 -0.80 21.27
CA THR A 371 -15.50 -1.68 20.67
C THR A 371 -16.45 -0.89 19.74
N GLU A 372 -17.56 -1.51 19.32
CA GLU A 372 -18.66 -0.84 18.63
C GLU A 372 -19.33 0.27 19.46
N GLN A 373 -19.18 0.27 20.78
CA GLN A 373 -19.84 1.24 21.66
C GLN A 373 -19.37 2.67 21.39
N GLY A 374 -20.17 3.65 21.82
CA GLY A 374 -19.94 5.08 21.61
C GLY A 374 -19.98 5.52 20.14
N HIS A 375 -20.53 4.71 19.22
CA HIS A 375 -20.64 5.06 17.80
C HIS A 375 -21.64 6.18 17.53
N ASN A 376 -22.69 6.27 18.35
CA ASN A 376 -23.79 7.23 18.32
C ASN A 376 -23.63 8.38 19.33
N ILE A 377 -22.47 8.56 19.96
CA ILE A 377 -22.24 9.71 20.84
C ILE A 377 -21.92 10.95 19.99
N LEU A 378 -22.66 12.03 20.24
CA LEU A 378 -22.33 13.39 19.84
C LEU A 378 -21.87 14.17 21.08
N VAL A 379 -20.81 14.94 20.90
CA VAL A 379 -20.41 15.93 21.90
C VAL A 379 -20.84 17.33 21.47
N THR A 380 -21.36 18.11 22.41
CA THR A 380 -21.58 19.54 22.22
C THR A 380 -20.43 20.36 22.77
N TYR A 381 -20.08 21.44 22.09
CA TYR A 381 -19.10 22.42 22.54
C TYR A 381 -19.42 23.79 21.95
N ILE A 382 -18.97 24.86 22.63
CA ILE A 382 -19.08 26.22 22.11
C ILE A 382 -17.88 26.50 21.22
N ASP A 383 -18.15 26.88 19.98
CA ASP A 383 -17.12 27.28 19.03
C ASP A 383 -16.58 28.66 19.37
N GLU A 384 -15.26 28.78 19.56
CA GLU A 384 -14.63 30.03 20.03
C GLU A 384 -14.77 31.18 19.00
N ASP A 385 -14.84 30.85 17.70
CA ASP A 385 -14.90 31.85 16.63
C ASP A 385 -16.32 32.39 16.39
N SER A 386 -17.32 31.50 16.38
CA SER A 386 -18.72 31.85 16.12
C SER A 386 -19.55 32.08 17.39
N ASN A 387 -19.08 31.60 18.54
CA ASN A 387 -19.81 31.57 19.81
C ASN A 387 -21.16 30.84 19.69
N GLU A 388 -21.24 29.88 18.77
CA GLU A 388 -22.38 29.00 18.53
C GLU A 388 -22.09 27.61 19.10
N GLU A 389 -23.14 26.94 19.59
CA GLU A 389 -23.06 25.53 19.98
C GLU A 389 -22.92 24.66 18.72
N LYS A 390 -21.91 23.79 18.70
CA LYS A 390 -21.65 22.85 17.62
C LYS A 390 -21.63 21.43 18.13
N TYR A 391 -21.95 20.51 17.21
CA TYR A 391 -21.87 19.08 17.45
C TYR A 391 -20.62 18.49 16.81
N ALA A 392 -19.96 17.60 17.53
CA ALA A 392 -18.87 16.78 17.00
C ALA A 392 -19.02 15.31 17.37
N GLN A 393 -18.43 14.45 16.55
CA GLN A 393 -18.29 13.03 16.82
C GLN A 393 -16.89 12.68 17.27
N LEU A 394 -16.74 11.61 18.05
CA LEU A 394 -15.44 10.99 18.28
C LEU A 394 -14.80 10.54 16.95
N GLY A 395 -13.50 10.78 16.81
CA GLY A 395 -12.71 10.40 15.66
C GLY A 395 -12.59 8.88 15.50
N LEU A 396 -12.33 8.43 14.26
CA LEU A 396 -12.21 7.01 13.97
C LEU A 396 -10.77 6.51 14.11
N GLY A 397 -10.56 5.67 15.11
CA GLY A 397 -9.35 4.91 15.40
C GLY A 397 -9.15 3.67 14.55
N PRO A 398 -8.28 2.73 14.95
CA PRO A 398 -8.13 1.44 14.28
C PRO A 398 -9.44 0.62 14.20
N PHE A 399 -9.48 -0.42 13.38
CA PHE A 399 -10.53 -1.44 13.44
C PHE A 399 -10.56 -2.12 14.82
N THR A 400 -11.75 -2.38 15.33
CA THR A 400 -11.96 -3.13 16.57
C THR A 400 -11.46 -4.57 16.43
N MET A 401 -11.20 -5.27 17.54
CA MET A 401 -10.81 -6.69 17.49
C MET A 401 -11.87 -7.55 16.79
N ARG A 402 -13.16 -7.27 17.05
CA ARG A 402 -14.29 -7.92 16.37
C ARG A 402 -14.21 -7.75 14.85
N ALA A 403 -14.02 -6.52 14.37
CA ALA A 403 -13.90 -6.24 12.94
C ALA A 403 -12.67 -6.92 12.32
N ARG A 404 -11.53 -6.94 13.02
CA ARG A 404 -10.30 -7.59 12.54
C ARG A 404 -10.45 -9.10 12.39
N ARG A 405 -11.16 -9.76 13.32
CA ARG A 405 -11.56 -11.17 13.23
C ARG A 405 -12.45 -11.42 12.02
N GLU A 406 -13.46 -10.58 11.82
CA GLU A 406 -14.35 -10.69 10.66
C GLU A 406 -13.61 -10.52 9.32
N ILE A 407 -12.68 -9.56 9.24
CA ILE A 407 -11.84 -9.36 8.04
C ILE A 407 -11.02 -10.62 7.76
N LEU A 408 -10.37 -11.19 8.77
CA LEU A 408 -9.57 -12.41 8.62
C LEU A 408 -10.41 -13.61 8.18
N GLU A 409 -11.55 -13.83 8.83
CA GLU A 409 -12.46 -14.93 8.50
C GLU A 409 -12.97 -14.82 7.06
N ARG A 410 -13.42 -13.63 6.65
CA ARG A 410 -13.87 -13.38 5.28
C ARG A 410 -12.74 -13.56 4.27
N LEU A 411 -11.52 -13.11 4.58
CA LEU A 411 -10.37 -13.27 3.70
C LEU A 411 -10.05 -14.75 3.46
N LEU A 412 -10.02 -15.56 4.51
CA LEU A 412 -9.76 -17.00 4.42
C LEU A 412 -10.90 -17.74 3.69
N LYS A 413 -12.16 -17.34 3.90
CA LYS A 413 -13.28 -17.84 3.10
C LYS A 413 -13.14 -17.47 1.62
N THR A 414 -12.74 -16.24 1.31
CA THR A 414 -12.45 -15.79 -0.06
C THR A 414 -11.34 -16.62 -0.68
N GLN A 415 -10.24 -16.86 0.06
CA GLN A 415 -9.13 -17.71 -0.38
C GLN A 415 -9.61 -19.13 -0.71
N LYS A 416 -10.42 -19.74 0.16
CA LYS A 416 -10.99 -21.08 -0.08
C LYS A 416 -11.93 -21.14 -1.30
N GLN A 417 -12.64 -20.05 -1.59
CA GLN A 417 -13.55 -19.96 -2.73
C GLN A 417 -12.83 -19.67 -4.05
N LEU A 418 -11.58 -19.22 -4.00
CA LEU A 418 -10.83 -18.83 -5.16
C LEU A 418 -10.42 -20.07 -5.96
N GLN A 419 -10.92 -20.17 -7.19
CA GLN A 419 -10.56 -21.24 -8.13
C GLN A 419 -9.55 -20.70 -9.14
N HIS A 420 -8.32 -20.45 -8.70
CA HIS A 420 -7.28 -19.91 -9.57
C HIS A 420 -6.90 -20.98 -10.62
N PRO A 421 -6.89 -20.64 -11.93
CA PRO A 421 -6.73 -21.62 -13.01
C PRO A 421 -5.39 -22.34 -13.00
N ASP A 422 -4.31 -21.62 -12.66
CA ASP A 422 -2.94 -22.14 -12.71
C ASP A 422 -2.37 -22.51 -11.33
N ASP A 423 -3.09 -22.24 -10.24
CA ASP A 423 -2.59 -22.44 -8.87
C ASP A 423 -3.74 -22.80 -7.92
N PRO A 424 -4.06 -24.10 -7.76
CA PRO A 424 -5.17 -24.53 -6.92
C PRO A 424 -4.98 -24.20 -5.43
N ASN A 425 -3.77 -23.82 -5.00
CA ASN A 425 -3.45 -23.48 -3.62
C ASN A 425 -3.10 -21.99 -3.46
N TYR A 426 -3.56 -21.14 -4.37
CA TYR A 426 -3.24 -19.71 -4.34
C TYR A 426 -3.61 -19.06 -2.99
N GLU A 427 -2.60 -18.56 -2.28
CA GLU A 427 -2.77 -17.94 -0.98
C GLU A 427 -2.99 -16.43 -1.10
N LEU A 428 -4.11 -15.93 -0.56
CA LEU A 428 -4.37 -14.49 -0.43
C LEU A 428 -3.67 -13.89 0.78
N ILE A 429 -3.41 -14.71 1.81
CA ILE A 429 -2.63 -14.37 2.99
C ILE A 429 -1.68 -15.51 3.31
N LYS A 430 -0.41 -15.18 3.55
CA LYS A 430 0.63 -16.19 3.80
C LYS A 430 0.63 -16.65 5.25
N GLU A 431 1.15 -17.85 5.48
CA GLU A 431 1.40 -18.40 6.82
C GLU A 431 2.25 -17.44 7.70
N GLU A 432 3.29 -16.84 7.14
CA GLU A 432 4.17 -15.88 7.84
C GLU A 432 3.38 -14.65 8.33
N GLU A 433 2.44 -14.16 7.51
CA GLU A 433 1.55 -13.05 7.88
C GLU A 433 0.59 -13.47 9.00
N LEU A 434 0.03 -14.68 8.94
CA LEU A 434 -0.85 -15.21 9.99
C LEU A 434 -0.11 -15.34 11.33
N LYS A 435 1.12 -15.88 11.32
CA LYS A 435 1.97 -15.98 12.52
C LYS A 435 2.29 -14.61 13.10
N ALA A 436 2.65 -13.65 12.25
CA ALA A 436 2.90 -12.27 12.69
C ALA A 436 1.63 -11.60 13.25
N ILE A 437 0.46 -11.81 12.62
CA ILE A 437 -0.84 -11.31 13.08
C ILE A 437 -1.18 -11.89 14.46
N ARG A 438 -1.04 -13.21 14.64
CA ARG A 438 -1.24 -13.89 15.93
C ARG A 438 -0.37 -13.28 17.03
N LYS A 439 0.93 -13.09 16.75
CA LYS A 439 1.88 -12.48 17.68
C LYS A 439 1.49 -11.06 18.09
N ILE A 440 1.10 -10.21 17.14
CA ILE A 440 0.72 -8.82 17.46
C ILE A 440 -0.66 -8.74 18.12
N TRP A 441 -1.58 -9.67 17.85
CA TRP A 441 -2.86 -9.78 18.57
C TRP A 441 -2.62 -10.15 20.03
N TYR A 442 -1.81 -11.18 20.27
CA TYR A 442 -1.43 -11.61 21.62
C TYR A 442 -0.83 -10.45 22.42
N LYS A 443 0.15 -9.72 21.84
CA LYS A 443 0.75 -8.52 22.46
C LYS A 443 -0.25 -7.40 22.76
N ASN A 444 -1.34 -7.32 22.00
CA ASN A 444 -2.39 -6.31 22.19
C ASN A 444 -3.54 -6.80 23.10
N GLY A 445 -3.39 -7.94 23.76
CA GLY A 445 -4.32 -8.46 24.76
C GLY A 445 -5.30 -9.51 24.25
N ASP A 446 -5.12 -10.04 23.03
CA ASP A 446 -5.88 -11.20 22.57
C ASP A 446 -5.29 -12.51 23.11
N TRP A 447 -5.63 -12.84 24.35
CA TRP A 447 -5.10 -14.02 25.02
C TRP A 447 -5.88 -15.31 24.72
N GLU A 448 -7.09 -15.19 24.20
CA GLU A 448 -7.89 -16.30 23.71
C GLU A 448 -7.32 -16.92 22.42
N ASP A 449 -6.32 -16.28 21.81
CA ASP A 449 -5.57 -16.78 20.67
C ASP A 449 -6.48 -17.17 19.49
N HIS A 450 -7.21 -16.19 18.98
CA HIS A 450 -8.28 -16.43 18.00
C HIS A 450 -7.79 -16.87 16.61
N VAL A 451 -6.54 -16.56 16.24
CA VAL A 451 -6.05 -16.75 14.86
C VAL A 451 -6.07 -18.23 14.43
N PRO A 452 -5.50 -19.19 15.20
CA PRO A 452 -5.61 -20.62 14.91
C PRO A 452 -7.05 -21.10 14.75
N HIS A 453 -7.95 -20.67 15.64
CA HIS A 453 -9.36 -21.07 15.60
C HIS A 453 -10.08 -20.57 14.35
N ILE A 454 -9.86 -19.29 13.97
CA ILE A 454 -10.44 -18.71 12.76
C ILE A 454 -9.90 -19.44 11.52
N TYR A 455 -8.60 -19.71 11.47
CA TYR A 455 -7.97 -20.45 10.37
C TYR A 455 -8.59 -21.83 10.17
N LYS A 456 -8.62 -22.62 11.25
CA LYS A 456 -9.15 -23.99 11.23
C LYS A 456 -10.63 -24.02 10.85
N SER A 457 -11.42 -23.09 11.38
CA SER A 457 -12.85 -22.97 11.06
C SER A 457 -13.07 -22.66 9.57
N ALA A 458 -12.28 -21.74 9.00
CA ALA A 458 -12.43 -21.35 7.59
C ALA A 458 -11.92 -22.43 6.62
N LEU A 459 -10.71 -22.95 6.84
CA LEU A 459 -10.01 -23.82 5.87
C LEU A 459 -10.12 -25.31 6.17
N GLY A 460 -10.57 -25.72 7.37
CA GLY A 460 -10.81 -27.11 7.73
C GLY A 460 -9.56 -27.93 8.07
N HIS A 461 -8.37 -27.29 8.09
CA HIS A 461 -7.10 -27.89 8.51
C HIS A 461 -6.31 -26.91 9.38
N ASP A 462 -5.22 -27.38 9.98
CA ASP A 462 -4.37 -26.60 10.87
C ASP A 462 -3.01 -26.30 10.22
N LEU A 463 -2.35 -25.24 10.70
CA LEU A 463 -0.96 -24.92 10.37
C LEU A 463 -0.02 -25.41 11.48
N GLU A 464 1.27 -25.45 11.17
CA GLU A 464 2.31 -25.64 12.19
C GLU A 464 2.52 -24.34 12.97
N TRP A 465 1.67 -24.17 13.98
CA TRP A 465 1.72 -23.02 14.89
C TRP A 465 2.92 -23.11 15.84
N GLU A 466 3.65 -22.01 15.98
CA GLU A 466 4.62 -21.86 17.06
C GLU A 466 3.89 -21.98 18.41
N ILE A 467 4.37 -22.87 19.27
CA ILE A 467 3.88 -23.01 20.65
C ILE A 467 4.73 -22.08 21.51
N ASP A 468 4.08 -21.16 22.26
CA ASP A 468 4.78 -20.43 23.31
C ASP A 468 4.97 -21.40 24.47
N ASP A 469 6.19 -21.92 24.63
CA ASP A 469 6.53 -22.85 25.72
C ASP A 469 6.48 -22.17 27.11
N ARG A 470 6.29 -20.84 27.17
CA ARG A 470 6.22 -20.04 28.41
C ARG A 470 5.13 -18.97 28.34
N PRO A 471 3.83 -19.36 28.34
CA PRO A 471 2.74 -18.41 28.48
C PRO A 471 2.89 -17.67 29.82
N LEU A 472 2.56 -16.38 29.84
CA LEU A 472 2.63 -15.55 31.07
C LEU A 472 1.62 -16.03 32.12
N PHE A 473 0.44 -16.42 31.66
CA PHE A 473 -0.68 -16.87 32.48
C PHE A 473 -1.36 -18.03 31.78
N ASN A 474 -1.91 -18.96 32.56
CA ASN A 474 -2.88 -19.93 32.06
C ASN A 474 -4.30 -19.33 32.05
N ASN A 475 -5.27 -20.01 31.43
CA ASN A 475 -6.64 -19.50 31.31
C ASN A 475 -7.29 -19.17 32.66
N ASP A 476 -7.05 -19.99 33.69
CA ASP A 476 -7.60 -19.75 35.04
C ASP A 476 -7.05 -18.44 35.64
N GLN A 477 -5.74 -18.21 35.52
CA GLN A 477 -5.09 -16.97 35.99
C GLN A 477 -5.54 -15.74 35.20
N ILE A 478 -5.92 -15.89 33.93
CA ILE A 478 -6.50 -14.82 33.13
C ILE A 478 -7.88 -14.45 33.68
N SER A 479 -8.70 -15.45 33.97
CA SER A 479 -10.01 -15.23 34.59
C SER A 479 -9.88 -14.58 35.97
N ASP A 480 -8.92 -15.01 36.79
CA ASP A 480 -8.64 -14.36 38.08
C ASP A 480 -8.21 -12.90 37.91
N LEU A 481 -7.35 -12.62 36.93
CA LEU A 481 -6.91 -11.25 36.63
C LEU A 481 -8.08 -10.37 36.15
N GLU A 482 -8.99 -10.93 35.36
CA GLU A 482 -10.19 -10.23 34.90
C GLU A 482 -11.13 -9.89 36.05
N LEU A 483 -11.34 -10.83 36.99
CA LEU A 483 -12.12 -10.59 38.21
C LEU A 483 -11.50 -9.49 39.08
N LEU A 484 -10.17 -9.52 39.27
CA LEU A 484 -9.46 -8.49 40.02
C LEU A 484 -9.55 -7.12 39.32
N CYS A 485 -9.39 -7.07 38.00
CA CYS A 485 -9.51 -5.83 37.26
C CYS A 485 -10.91 -5.21 37.38
N ASP A 486 -11.97 -6.02 37.37
CA ASP A 486 -13.33 -5.53 37.61
C ASP A 486 -13.54 -5.06 39.06
N GLU A 487 -13.01 -5.78 40.05
CA GLU A 487 -13.07 -5.40 41.46
C GLU A 487 -12.42 -4.03 41.70
N TYR A 488 -11.23 -3.80 41.13
CA TYR A 488 -10.47 -2.55 41.30
C TYR A 488 -10.82 -1.48 40.26
N LYS A 489 -11.78 -1.73 39.35
CA LYS A 489 -12.17 -0.82 38.27
C LYS A 489 -10.99 -0.33 37.43
N VAL A 490 -10.11 -1.27 37.06
CA VAL A 490 -8.95 -1.03 36.20
C VAL A 490 -9.18 -1.69 34.84
N ASP A 491 -8.92 -0.96 33.76
CA ASP A 491 -8.98 -1.54 32.41
C ASP A 491 -7.98 -2.69 32.28
N ILE A 492 -8.52 -3.91 32.18
CA ILE A 492 -7.76 -5.14 31.98
C ILE A 492 -6.79 -5.02 30.80
N LYS A 493 -7.16 -4.34 29.70
CA LYS A 493 -6.30 -4.20 28.52
C LYS A 493 -5.03 -3.42 28.83
N VAL A 494 -5.10 -2.45 29.74
CA VAL A 494 -3.93 -1.70 30.21
C VAL A 494 -3.02 -2.62 31.01
N ILE A 495 -3.57 -3.39 31.93
CA ILE A 495 -2.81 -4.35 32.72
C ILE A 495 -2.15 -5.40 31.82
N LYS A 496 -2.90 -5.99 30.87
CA LYS A 496 -2.38 -6.92 29.85
C LYS A 496 -1.20 -6.29 29.09
N LYS A 497 -1.33 -5.04 28.61
CA LYS A 497 -0.24 -4.32 27.93
C LYS A 497 0.98 -4.08 28.83
N LEU A 498 0.79 -3.65 30.07
CA LEU A 498 1.89 -3.38 31.02
C LEU A 498 2.68 -4.66 31.34
N LEU A 499 1.99 -5.78 31.52
CA LEU A 499 2.61 -7.08 31.75
C LEU A 499 3.46 -7.53 30.56
N PHE A 500 3.00 -7.27 29.32
CA PHE A 500 3.82 -7.53 28.13
C PHE A 500 5.03 -6.61 28.02
N VAL A 501 4.86 -5.32 28.31
CA VAL A 501 5.98 -4.38 28.36
C VAL A 501 7.02 -4.88 29.36
N GLU A 502 6.63 -5.35 30.53
CA GLU A 502 7.56 -5.97 31.49
C GLU A 502 8.20 -7.27 30.95
N LYS A 503 7.41 -8.16 30.32
CA LYS A 503 7.92 -9.42 29.71
C LYS A 503 8.99 -9.13 28.66
N ASP A 504 8.75 -8.19 27.76
CA ASP A 504 9.68 -7.83 26.66
C ASP A 504 11.03 -7.34 27.20
N PHE A 505 11.08 -6.78 28.41
CA PHE A 505 12.30 -6.33 29.08
C PHE A 505 12.86 -7.34 30.12
N SER A 506 12.11 -8.37 30.49
CA SER A 506 12.44 -9.28 31.59
C SER A 506 13.78 -10.01 31.42
N GLY A 507 14.16 -10.33 30.18
CA GLY A 507 15.42 -11.01 29.82
C GLY A 507 16.61 -10.08 29.55
N LEU A 508 16.43 -8.75 29.59
CA LEU A 508 17.50 -7.79 29.30
C LEU A 508 18.29 -7.45 30.57
N LYS A 509 19.62 -7.55 30.48
CA LYS A 509 20.54 -7.17 31.57
C LYS A 509 20.42 -5.70 31.96
N VAL A 510 20.04 -4.84 31.01
CA VAL A 510 19.80 -3.40 31.22
C VAL A 510 18.45 -3.04 30.61
N ARG A 511 17.48 -2.68 31.45
CA ARG A 511 16.08 -2.38 31.05
C ARG A 511 15.85 -0.91 30.67
N ARG A 512 16.75 -0.35 29.85
CA ARG A 512 16.67 1.06 29.45
C ARG A 512 15.44 1.29 28.56
N GLY A 513 14.56 2.21 28.94
CA GLY A 513 13.34 2.55 28.19
C GLY A 513 12.05 1.89 28.72
N LEU A 514 12.15 0.91 29.64
CA LEU A 514 10.98 0.25 30.23
C LEU A 514 9.99 1.25 30.84
N MET A 515 10.47 2.14 31.72
CA MET A 515 9.62 3.15 32.36
C MET A 515 8.99 4.12 31.35
N GLU A 516 9.66 4.38 30.23
CA GLU A 516 9.13 5.23 29.17
C GLU A 516 7.97 4.54 28.44
N GLU A 517 8.12 3.25 28.09
CA GLU A 517 7.05 2.45 27.47
C GLU A 517 5.86 2.23 28.42
N MET A 518 6.11 1.94 29.69
CA MET A 518 5.04 1.87 30.70
C MET A 518 4.31 3.22 30.83
N SER A 519 5.05 4.33 30.85
CA SER A 519 4.44 5.66 30.89
C SER A 519 3.61 5.96 29.64
N LYS A 520 4.02 5.51 28.44
CA LYS A 520 3.24 5.67 27.20
C LYS A 520 1.92 4.90 27.24
N VAL A 521 1.90 3.73 27.88
CA VAL A 521 0.67 2.94 28.06
C VAL A 521 -0.30 3.66 29.00
N LEU A 522 0.20 4.21 30.11
CA LEU A 522 -0.63 4.87 31.13
C LEU A 522 -1.14 6.25 30.73
N LYS A 523 -0.41 6.98 29.86
CA LYS A 523 -0.78 8.33 29.37
C LYS A 523 -1.74 8.33 28.20
N GLN A 524 -2.38 7.21 27.87
CA GLN A 524 -3.32 7.14 26.74
C GLN A 524 -4.56 7.98 27.07
N ASP A 525 -4.93 8.93 26.20
CA ASP A 525 -6.05 9.85 26.46
C ASP A 525 -7.34 9.10 26.76
N TYR A 526 -7.65 8.00 26.06
CA TYR A 526 -8.88 7.23 26.33
C TYR A 526 -8.97 6.66 27.76
N LEU A 527 -7.84 6.52 28.47
CA LEU A 527 -7.80 6.10 29.87
C LEU A 527 -8.00 7.27 30.84
N ASN A 528 -7.71 8.49 30.37
CA ASN A 528 -7.65 9.69 31.19
C ASN A 528 -8.68 10.74 30.80
N LEU A 529 -9.46 10.49 29.72
CA LEU A 529 -10.63 11.25 29.30
C LEU A 529 -11.35 11.73 30.51
#